data_AF-A0A7K0LFT3-F1
#
_entry.id   AF-A0A7K0LFT3-F1
#
_cell.length_a   1.000
_cell.length_b   1.000
_cell.length_c   1.000
_cell.angle_alpha   90.00
_cell.angle_beta   90.00
_cell.angle_gamma   90.00
#
_symmetry.space_group_name_H-M   'P 1'
#
loop_
_entity.id
_entity.type
_entity.pdbx_description
1 polymer ?
#
loop_
_entity_poly.entity_id
_entity_poly.type
_entity_poly.pdbx_seq_one_letter_code
_entity_poly.pdbx_strand_id
1 'polypeptide(L)'
;MRHDGREPDQLRDVTFTRDFTELALGSVLVEFGRTRMLCTASVEDRVPPWLRGKGRGWVTAEYSMLPGSTPERVSREAAKGKQSGRTQEIQRLIGRSLRAVTDLVALGEFQITVDCDALQA
;
A
#
# COMPACT_ATOMS: atom_id res chain seq x y z
N MET A 1 30.42 -11.44 -2.78
CA MET A 1 29.36 -11.64 -3.80
C MET A 1 28.04 -11.88 -3.08
N ARG A 2 26.94 -11.24 -3.51
CA ARG A 2 25.62 -11.46 -2.90
C ARG A 2 25.09 -12.86 -3.23
N HIS A 3 24.19 -13.40 -2.41
CA HIS A 3 23.64 -14.76 -2.60
C HIS A 3 22.85 -14.93 -3.91
N ASP A 4 22.39 -13.83 -4.49
CA ASP A 4 21.64 -13.76 -5.74
C ASP A 4 22.50 -13.24 -6.91
N GLY A 5 23.82 -13.20 -6.75
CA GLY A 5 24.77 -12.86 -7.80
C GLY A 5 24.82 -11.38 -8.19
N ARG A 6 24.03 -10.52 -7.54
CA ARG A 6 24.00 -9.08 -7.84
C ARG A 6 25.21 -8.32 -7.30
N GLU A 7 25.52 -7.20 -7.95
CA GLU A 7 26.45 -6.19 -7.43
C GLU A 7 25.86 -5.42 -6.23
N PRO A 8 26.69 -4.74 -5.41
CA PRO A 8 26.22 -3.99 -4.24
C PRO A 8 25.17 -2.91 -4.56
N ASP A 9 25.32 -2.23 -5.70
CA ASP A 9 24.48 -1.13 -6.19
C ASP A 9 23.39 -1.58 -7.18
N GLN A 10 23.41 -2.84 -7.60
CA GLN A 10 22.41 -3.40 -8.52
C GLN A 10 21.11 -3.72 -7.79
N LEU A 11 20.00 -3.15 -8.27
CA LEU A 11 18.64 -3.47 -7.81
C LEU A 11 18.25 -4.91 -8.18
N ARG A 12 17.21 -5.43 -7.52
CA ARG A 12 16.50 -6.64 -8.01
C ARG A 12 15.73 -6.26 -9.28
N ASP A 13 15.33 -7.26 -10.06
CA ASP A 13 14.40 -7.03 -11.17
C ASP A 13 13.10 -6.42 -10.63
N VAL A 14 12.60 -5.40 -11.31
CA VAL A 14 11.39 -4.68 -10.93
C VAL A 14 10.38 -4.76 -12.07
N THR A 15 9.19 -5.26 -11.76
CA THR A 15 8.07 -5.35 -12.70
C THR A 15 6.83 -4.68 -12.11
N PHE A 16 6.08 -3.98 -12.97
CA PHE A 16 4.79 -3.39 -12.65
C PHE A 16 3.74 -3.91 -13.63
N THR A 17 2.78 -4.67 -13.13
CA THR A 17 1.62 -5.13 -13.91
C THR A 17 0.43 -4.28 -13.50
N ARG A 18 0.03 -3.38 -14.41
CA ARG A 18 -1.13 -2.51 -14.23
C ARG A 18 -2.43 -3.28 -14.49
N ASP A 19 -3.52 -2.74 -13.97
CA ASP A 19 -4.88 -3.25 -14.15
C ASP A 19 -4.99 -4.73 -13.75
N PHE A 20 -4.25 -5.11 -12.69
CA PHE A 20 -4.15 -6.49 -12.23
C PHE A 20 -5.48 -7.02 -11.68
N THR A 21 -6.24 -6.16 -11.00
CA THR A 21 -7.64 -6.40 -10.65
C THR A 21 -8.53 -5.41 -11.39
N GLU A 22 -9.73 -5.85 -11.75
CA GLU A 22 -10.64 -5.08 -12.62
C GLU A 22 -11.54 -4.11 -11.86
N LEU A 23 -11.72 -4.33 -10.55
CA LEU A 23 -12.73 -3.60 -9.76
C LEU A 23 -12.21 -2.30 -9.14
N ALA A 24 -10.92 -2.21 -8.85
CA ALA A 24 -10.32 -1.02 -8.25
C ALA A 24 -10.03 0.03 -9.33
N LEU A 25 -10.24 1.31 -9.02
CA LEU A 25 -9.96 2.42 -9.97
C LEU A 25 -8.47 2.48 -10.36
N GLY A 26 -7.59 2.13 -9.43
CA GLY A 26 -6.19 1.85 -9.70
C GLY A 26 -5.82 0.48 -9.14
N SER A 27 -5.14 -0.34 -9.94
CA SER A 27 -4.66 -1.65 -9.50
C SER A 27 -3.30 -1.95 -10.11
N VAL A 28 -2.31 -2.26 -9.27
CA VAL A 28 -0.95 -2.60 -9.72
C VAL A 28 -0.42 -3.75 -8.89
N LEU A 29 -0.02 -4.83 -9.54
CA LEU A 29 0.88 -5.82 -8.95
C LEU A 29 2.32 -5.35 -9.16
N VAL A 30 3.04 -5.12 -8.07
CA VAL A 30 4.45 -4.74 -8.08
C VAL A 30 5.33 -5.90 -7.60
N GLU A 31 6.39 -6.19 -8.35
CA GLU A 31 7.32 -7.29 -8.07
C GLU A 31 8.76 -6.78 -8.00
N PHE A 32 9.41 -6.96 -6.85
CA PHE A 32 10.81 -6.62 -6.62
C PHE A 32 11.59 -7.91 -6.39
N GLY A 33 12.06 -8.54 -7.46
CA GLY A 33 12.52 -9.92 -7.47
C GLY A 33 11.41 -10.86 -7.01
N ARG A 34 11.60 -11.54 -5.87
CA ARG A 34 10.59 -12.45 -5.29
C ARG A 34 9.55 -11.77 -4.41
N THR A 35 9.76 -10.52 -4.01
CA THR A 35 8.76 -9.78 -3.22
C THR A 35 7.63 -9.36 -4.14
N ARG A 36 6.38 -9.67 -3.78
CA ARG A 36 5.18 -9.36 -4.56
C ARG A 36 4.15 -8.67 -3.70
N MET A 37 3.63 -7.55 -4.18
CA MET A 37 2.64 -6.75 -3.47
C MET A 37 1.57 -6.26 -4.44
N LEU A 38 0.31 -6.44 -4.05
CA LEU A 38 -0.82 -5.83 -4.74
C LEU A 38 -1.08 -4.47 -4.11
N CYS A 39 -1.07 -3.42 -4.94
CA CYS A 39 -1.45 -2.08 -4.54
C CYS A 39 -2.73 -1.68 -5.28
N THR A 40 -3.80 -1.42 -4.55
CA THR A 40 -5.06 -0.89 -5.11
C THR A 40 -5.35 0.51 -4.59
N ALA A 41 -5.98 1.33 -5.43
CA ALA A 41 -6.43 2.67 -5.07
C ALA A 41 -7.95 2.77 -5.25
N SER A 42 -8.63 3.14 -4.17
CA SER A 42 -10.07 3.33 -4.12
C SER A 42 -10.39 4.79 -3.84
N VAL A 43 -11.45 5.31 -4.43
CA VAL A 43 -11.91 6.70 -4.25
C VAL A 43 -13.27 6.68 -3.57
N GLU A 44 -13.42 7.47 -2.51
CA GLU A 44 -14.69 7.68 -1.83
C GLU A 44 -15.07 9.17 -1.89
N ASP A 45 -16.34 9.45 -2.18
CA ASP A 45 -16.92 10.81 -2.14
C ASP A 45 -17.23 11.23 -0.70
N ARG A 46 -16.16 11.30 0.09
CA ARG A 46 -16.16 11.75 1.49
C ARG A 46 -14.74 12.03 1.93
N VAL A 47 -14.62 12.86 2.96
CA VAL A 47 -13.37 13.08 3.70
C VAL A 47 -13.53 12.71 5.18
N PRO A 48 -12.43 12.53 5.93
CA PRO A 48 -12.49 12.40 7.38
C PRO A 48 -13.26 13.55 8.03
N PRO A 49 -13.99 13.34 9.15
CA PRO A 49 -14.85 14.37 9.75
C PRO A 49 -14.13 15.69 10.06
N TRP A 50 -12.86 15.64 10.42
CA TRP A 50 -12.04 16.81 10.73
C TRP A 50 -11.58 17.61 9.49
N LEU A 51 -11.82 17.10 8.28
CA LEU A 51 -11.56 17.76 6.99
C LEU A 51 -12.80 18.27 6.27
N ARG A 52 -14.01 17.87 6.71
CA ARG A 52 -15.26 18.25 6.04
C ARG A 52 -15.42 19.77 5.96
N GLY A 53 -15.80 20.28 4.77
CA GLY A 53 -16.01 21.70 4.52
C GLY A 53 -14.72 22.52 4.39
N LYS A 54 -13.56 21.87 4.34
CA LYS A 54 -12.26 22.54 4.18
C LYS A 54 -11.80 22.60 2.73
N GLY A 55 -12.56 22.04 1.78
CA GLY A 55 -12.27 22.11 0.35
C GLY A 55 -10.99 21.40 -0.04
N ARG A 56 -10.56 20.38 0.72
CA ARG A 56 -9.36 19.60 0.45
C ARG A 56 -9.59 18.12 0.73
N GLY A 57 -8.93 17.29 -0.06
CA GLY A 57 -9.03 15.85 0.00
C GLY A 57 -8.07 15.23 0.99
N TRP A 58 -8.10 13.90 1.01
CA TRP A 58 -7.26 13.11 1.87
C TRP A 58 -6.74 11.86 1.15
N VAL A 59 -5.48 11.51 1.39
CA VAL A 59 -4.93 10.23 0.95
C VAL A 59 -4.57 9.44 2.20
N THR A 60 -5.02 8.21 2.31
CA THR A 60 -4.68 7.29 3.40
C THR A 60 -4.22 5.95 2.82
N ALA A 61 -3.69 5.08 3.68
CA ALA A 61 -3.24 3.77 3.26
C ALA A 61 -3.48 2.70 4.32
N GLU A 62 -3.80 1.50 3.84
CA GLU A 62 -3.83 0.27 4.61
C GLU A 62 -2.72 -0.66 4.12
N TYR A 63 -2.18 -1.47 5.03
CA TYR A 63 -1.13 -2.43 4.71
C TYR A 63 -1.48 -3.73 5.38
N SER A 64 -1.35 -4.82 4.63
CA SER A 64 -1.54 -6.14 5.19
C SER A 64 -0.54 -7.12 4.60
N MET A 65 -0.35 -8.23 5.31
CA MET A 65 0.40 -9.36 4.80
C MET A 65 -0.50 -10.59 4.80
N LEU A 66 -0.54 -11.30 3.67
CA LEU A 66 -1.22 -12.58 3.65
C LEU A 66 -0.55 -13.54 4.64
N PRO A 67 -1.31 -14.38 5.37
CA PRO A 67 -0.74 -15.34 6.31
C PRO A 67 0.39 -16.22 5.73
N GLY A 68 0.33 -16.52 4.43
CA GLY A 68 1.32 -17.32 3.71
C GLY A 68 2.34 -16.52 2.91
N SER A 69 2.44 -15.20 3.11
CA SER A 69 3.38 -14.37 2.36
C SER A 69 4.83 -14.56 2.80
N THR A 70 5.07 -15.13 3.98
CA THR A 70 6.41 -15.39 4.56
C THR A 70 6.71 -16.89 4.65
N PRO A 71 7.99 -17.31 4.81
CA PRO A 71 8.35 -18.73 4.94
C PRO A 71 7.62 -19.46 6.07
N GLU A 72 7.44 -18.79 7.20
CA GLU A 72 6.57 -19.26 8.29
C GLU A 72 5.22 -18.55 8.22
N ARG A 73 4.14 -19.31 8.44
CA ARG A 73 2.79 -18.75 8.39
C ARG A 73 2.56 -17.77 9.53
N VAL A 74 2.15 -16.54 9.21
CA VAL A 74 1.76 -15.53 10.20
C VAL A 74 0.26 -15.62 10.49
N SER A 75 -0.15 -15.47 11.75
CA SER A 75 -1.57 -15.38 12.09
C SER A 75 -2.20 -14.11 11.52
N ARG A 76 -3.40 -14.22 10.94
CA ARG A 76 -4.17 -13.07 10.45
C ARG A 76 -4.44 -12.06 11.58
N GLU A 77 -4.18 -10.77 11.34
CA GLU A 77 -4.36 -9.72 12.35
C GLU A 77 -5.83 -9.59 12.80
N ALA A 78 -6.78 -9.76 11.88
CA ALA A 78 -8.21 -9.80 12.20
C ALA A 78 -8.56 -10.86 13.25
N ALA A 79 -7.91 -12.04 13.20
CA ALA A 79 -8.12 -13.11 14.18
C ALA A 79 -7.52 -12.78 15.56
N LYS A 80 -6.55 -11.87 15.63
CA LYS A 80 -5.97 -11.37 16.88
C LYS A 80 -6.73 -10.18 17.45
N GLY A 81 -7.70 -9.63 16.70
CA GLY A 81 -8.49 -8.45 17.10
C GLY A 81 -7.68 -7.15 17.16
N LYS A 82 -6.42 -7.13 16.71
CA LYS A 82 -5.57 -5.94 16.71
C LYS A 82 -4.51 -5.99 15.62
N GLN A 83 -4.23 -4.83 15.04
CA GLN A 83 -3.11 -4.63 14.11
C GLN A 83 -1.78 -4.61 14.86
N SER A 84 -0.73 -5.17 14.26
CA SER A 84 0.62 -5.09 14.80
C SER A 84 1.21 -3.68 14.71
N GLY A 85 2.22 -3.38 15.54
CA GLY A 85 2.92 -2.09 15.48
C GLY A 85 3.60 -1.85 14.12
N ARG A 86 4.17 -2.90 13.51
CA ARG A 86 4.76 -2.86 12.17
C ARG A 86 3.72 -2.45 11.11
N THR A 87 2.53 -3.06 11.13
CA THR A 87 1.44 -2.71 10.20
C THR A 87 1.07 -1.24 10.32
N GLN A 88 0.83 -0.77 11.55
CA GLN A 88 0.47 0.64 11.80
C GLN A 88 1.57 1.61 11.34
N GLU A 89 2.85 1.25 11.54
CA GLU A 89 3.99 2.06 11.11
C GLU A 89 4.07 2.17 9.59
N ILE A 90 3.94 1.05 8.87
CA ILE A 90 4.00 0.99 7.41
C ILE A 90 2.81 1.74 6.79
N GLN A 91 1.58 1.54 7.29
CA GLN A 91 0.40 2.29 6.86
C GLN A 91 0.61 3.80 6.95
N ARG A 92 1.10 4.24 8.12
CA ARG A 92 1.42 5.64 8.39
C ARG A 92 2.50 6.17 7.44
N LEU A 93 3.52 5.37 7.14
CA LEU A 93 4.58 5.74 6.21
C LEU A 93 4.04 5.92 4.79
N ILE A 94 3.33 4.93 4.25
CA ILE A 94 2.75 4.98 2.90
C ILE A 94 1.84 6.20 2.75
N GLY A 95 0.89 6.38 3.67
CA GLY A 95 -0.03 7.51 3.62
C GLY A 95 0.69 8.86 3.70
N ARG A 96 1.75 9.00 4.52
CA ARG A 96 2.55 10.24 4.58
C ARG A 96 3.29 10.50 3.28
N SER A 97 3.93 9.48 2.72
CA SER A 97 4.71 9.60 1.49
C SER A 97 3.84 10.02 0.31
N LEU A 98 2.65 9.40 0.16
CA LEU A 98 1.73 9.75 -0.92
C LEU A 98 1.14 11.16 -0.76
N ARG A 99 0.71 11.53 0.46
CA ARG A 99 0.19 12.89 0.72
C ARG A 99 1.21 13.98 0.43
N ALA A 100 2.52 13.71 0.56
CA ALA A 100 3.56 14.69 0.30
C ALA A 100 3.69 15.06 -1.19
N VAL A 101 3.18 14.21 -2.09
CA VAL A 101 3.26 14.39 -3.55
C VAL A 101 1.90 14.59 -4.21
N THR A 102 0.82 14.68 -3.42
CA THR A 102 -0.55 14.92 -3.91
C THR A 102 -0.98 16.36 -3.61
N ASP A 103 -1.48 17.07 -4.62
CA ASP A 103 -2.20 18.32 -4.40
C ASP A 103 -3.57 18.02 -3.79
N LEU A 104 -3.67 18.15 -2.46
CA LEU A 104 -4.89 17.86 -1.73
C LEU A 104 -5.98 18.92 -1.92
N VAL A 105 -5.66 20.12 -2.41
CA VAL A 105 -6.68 21.13 -2.73
C VAL A 105 -7.30 20.80 -4.08
N ALA A 106 -6.47 20.51 -5.09
CA ALA A 106 -6.94 20.08 -6.41
C ALA A 106 -7.74 18.78 -6.36
N LEU A 107 -7.42 17.88 -5.41
CA LEU A 107 -8.18 16.65 -5.19
C LEU A 107 -9.65 16.89 -4.82
N GLY A 108 -10.02 18.06 -4.26
CA GLY A 108 -11.38 18.31 -3.77
C GLY A 108 -11.75 17.43 -2.57
N GLU A 109 -13.01 17.39 -2.14
CA GLU A 109 -13.44 16.66 -0.93
C GLU A 109 -13.61 15.13 -1.15
N PHE A 110 -12.62 14.52 -1.81
CA PHE A 110 -12.52 13.08 -1.99
C PHE A 110 -11.45 12.48 -1.07
N GLN A 111 -11.65 11.21 -0.70
CA GLN A 111 -10.64 10.40 -0.03
C GLN A 111 -10.14 9.31 -0.98
N ILE A 112 -8.82 9.20 -1.10
CA ILE A 112 -8.15 8.08 -1.74
C ILE A 112 -7.61 7.15 -0.66
N THR A 113 -8.01 5.89 -0.69
CA THR A 113 -7.44 4.83 0.15
C THR A 113 -6.57 3.94 -0.73
N VAL A 114 -5.30 3.79 -0.33
CA VAL A 114 -4.35 2.88 -0.99
C VAL A 114 -4.14 1.64 -0.14
N ASP A 115 -4.60 0.50 -0.62
CA ASP A 115 -4.44 -0.79 0.04
C ASP A 115 -3.20 -1.49 -0.52
N CYS A 116 -2.25 -1.83 0.35
CA CYS A 116 -1.02 -2.53 0.01
C CYS A 116 -0.99 -3.92 0.66
N ASP A 117 -1.30 -4.96 -0.11
CA ASP A 117 -1.33 -6.34 0.35
C ASP A 117 -0.08 -7.10 -0.10
N ALA A 118 0.76 -7.50 0.85
CA ALA A 118 1.92 -8.35 0.57
C ALA A 118 1.46 -9.79 0.26
N LEU A 119 1.67 -10.19 -0.99
CA LEU A 119 1.38 -11.54 -1.48
C LEU A 119 2.56 -12.49 -1.22
N GLN A 120 3.79 -11.95 -1.29
CA GLN A 120 5.03 -12.67 -1.01
C GLN A 120 6.10 -11.69 -0.48
N ALA A 121 6.74 -12.03 0.63
CA ALA A 121 7.71 -11.20 1.36
C ALA A 121 9.08 -11.89 1.47
#